data_AF-A0A2D7XSJ6-F1
#
_entry.id   AF-A0A2D7XSJ6-F1
#
_cell.length_a   1.000
_cell.length_b   1.000
_cell.length_c   1.000
_cell.angle_alpha   90.00
_cell.angle_beta   90.00
_cell.angle_gamma   90.00
#
_symmetry.space_group_name_H-M   'P 1'
#
loop_
_entity.id
_entity.type
_entity.pdbx_description
1 polymer ?
#
loop_
_entity_poly.entity_id
_entity_poly.type
_entity_poly.pdbx_seq_one_letter_code
_entity_poly.pdbx_strand_id
1 'polypeptide(L)'
;MSDDVILQNTEGEDLTLWGAIRDLGFIFWLFTFVIGAPSILSLIQTVFVDFRFVDLLQWIIDGYSQLLDTLASVLEPIAIALFRQMKSLFGFDLSLRPHWQPLFIVLSIFISANTRSLWNDGYRETTFLFAFFMVIAALLGSWIAGVIPSNAVWWMQGLAAAAPTFLLFVGMWVAYGLASLIFTFPEGYRKPLASYLLRGCMLGISAFILAAVISFVRPTNTHSGVLVLFSGMFLYGAFWVFEGFRTRDVPEVRFGLRVVGGFLFAIVFLGLNLILSITTGNS
;
A
#
# COMPACT_ATOMS: atom_id res chain seq x y z
N MET A 1 4.74 0.97 -37.81
CA MET A 1 3.62 0.08 -37.43
C MET A 1 4.03 -0.54 -36.12
N SER A 2 3.52 -0.03 -35.01
CA SER A 2 3.67 -0.73 -33.73
C SER A 2 2.71 -1.91 -33.77
N ASP A 3 3.23 -3.11 -33.58
CA ASP A 3 2.41 -4.27 -33.24
C ASP A 3 1.87 -4.00 -31.83
N ASP A 4 0.76 -3.26 -31.77
CA ASP A 4 0.03 -3.10 -30.53
C ASP A 4 -0.36 -4.51 -30.08
N VAL A 5 0.05 -4.89 -28.87
CA VAL A 5 -0.21 -6.22 -28.32
C VAL A 5 -1.71 -6.35 -28.11
N ILE A 6 -2.41 -6.95 -29.08
CA ILE A 6 -3.86 -7.17 -29.05
C ILE A 6 -4.17 -8.35 -28.12
N LEU A 7 -4.89 -8.09 -27.03
CA LEU A 7 -5.32 -9.10 -26.07
C LEU A 7 -6.85 -9.25 -26.14
N GLN A 8 -7.33 -10.42 -26.53
CA GLN A 8 -8.78 -10.67 -26.63
C GLN A 8 -9.39 -10.96 -25.26
N ASN A 9 -10.40 -10.19 -24.87
CA ASN A 9 -11.28 -10.49 -23.74
C ASN A 9 -12.39 -11.47 -24.17
N THR A 10 -13.01 -12.16 -23.22
CA THR A 10 -14.13 -13.11 -23.42
C THR A 10 -15.36 -12.50 -24.13
N GLU A 11 -15.43 -11.18 -24.25
CA GLU A 11 -16.50 -10.43 -24.93
C GLU A 11 -16.11 -9.91 -26.33
N GLY A 12 -14.91 -10.23 -26.84
CA GLY A 12 -14.47 -9.79 -28.17
C GLY A 12 -13.98 -8.33 -28.25
N GLU A 13 -13.87 -7.63 -27.12
CA GLU A 13 -13.18 -6.35 -27.04
C GLU A 13 -11.67 -6.55 -26.81
N ASP A 14 -10.87 -5.87 -27.63
CA ASP A 14 -9.42 -5.83 -27.50
C ASP A 14 -9.02 -5.03 -26.24
N LEU A 15 -8.35 -5.69 -25.29
CA LEU A 15 -7.72 -5.04 -24.16
C LEU A 15 -6.52 -4.23 -24.65
N THR A 16 -6.73 -2.93 -24.78
CA THR A 16 -5.62 -1.99 -24.91
C THR A 16 -5.22 -1.48 -23.53
N LEU A 17 -3.92 -1.18 -23.34
CA LEU A 17 -3.43 -0.47 -22.15
C LEU A 17 -4.24 0.82 -21.92
N TRP A 18 -4.61 1.50 -23.02
CA TRP A 18 -5.44 2.69 -22.98
C TRP A 18 -6.85 2.44 -22.45
N GLY A 19 -7.50 1.34 -22.87
CA GLY A 19 -8.79 0.90 -22.31
C GLY A 19 -8.70 0.65 -20.81
N ALA A 20 -7.66 -0.08 -20.37
CA ALA A 20 -7.42 -0.33 -18.95
C ALA A 20 -7.21 0.97 -18.16
N ILE A 21 -6.43 1.93 -18.68
CA ILE A 21 -6.20 3.25 -18.06
C ILE A 21 -7.47 4.08 -17.98
N ARG A 22 -8.27 4.12 -19.05
CA ARG A 22 -9.53 4.85 -19.10
C ARG A 22 -10.53 4.33 -18.07
N ASP A 23 -10.58 3.01 -17.91
CA ASP A 23 -11.47 2.33 -16.96
C ASP A 23 -11.07 2.45 -15.50
N LEU A 24 -9.83 2.89 -15.20
CA LEU A 24 -9.47 3.27 -13.83
C LEU A 24 -10.38 4.38 -13.31
N GLY A 25 -10.88 5.24 -14.21
CA GLY A 25 -11.74 6.36 -13.89
C GLY A 25 -10.96 7.53 -13.29
N PHE A 26 -11.38 8.74 -13.62
CA PHE A 26 -10.75 9.99 -13.17
C PHE A 26 -10.64 10.08 -11.63
N ILE A 27 -11.67 9.63 -10.90
CA ILE A 27 -11.71 9.69 -9.43
C ILE A 27 -10.60 8.86 -8.80
N PHE A 28 -10.29 7.68 -9.37
CA PHE A 28 -9.23 6.84 -8.83
C PHE A 28 -7.85 7.42 -9.14
N TRP A 29 -7.64 7.92 -10.36
CA TRP A 29 -6.43 8.66 -10.70
C TRP A 29 -6.21 9.84 -9.76
N LEU A 30 -7.27 10.59 -9.47
CA LEU A 30 -7.22 11.71 -8.52
C LEU A 30 -6.91 11.22 -7.10
N PHE A 31 -7.54 10.14 -6.63
CA PHE A 31 -7.23 9.56 -5.32
C PHE A 31 -5.75 9.16 -5.22
N THR A 32 -5.26 8.41 -6.19
CA THR A 32 -3.88 7.92 -6.22
C THR A 32 -2.87 9.06 -6.35
N PHE A 33 -3.22 10.12 -7.08
CA PHE A 33 -2.41 11.33 -7.20
C PHE A 33 -2.40 12.17 -5.91
N VAL A 34 -3.58 12.49 -5.38
CA VAL A 34 -3.75 13.42 -4.26
C VAL A 34 -3.40 12.78 -2.92
N ILE A 35 -3.61 11.47 -2.78
CA ILE A 35 -3.41 10.77 -1.50
C ILE A 35 -2.18 9.86 -1.58
N GLY A 36 -2.04 9.11 -2.67
CA GLY A 36 -0.94 8.16 -2.81
C GLY A 36 0.43 8.81 -2.96
N ALA A 37 0.58 9.79 -3.86
CA ALA A 37 1.88 10.42 -4.07
C ALA A 37 2.36 11.18 -2.81
N PRO A 38 1.57 12.06 -2.16
CA PRO A 38 2.01 12.71 -0.91
C PRO A 38 2.35 11.73 0.22
N SER A 39 1.62 10.61 0.35
CA SER A 39 1.97 9.57 1.33
C SER A 39 3.34 8.95 1.09
N ILE A 40 3.64 8.67 -0.18
CA ILE A 40 4.94 8.13 -0.58
C ILE A 40 6.03 9.17 -0.30
N LEU A 41 5.82 10.42 -0.67
CA LEU A 41 6.79 11.49 -0.43
C LEU A 41 7.02 11.72 1.07
N SER A 42 5.96 11.68 1.89
CA SER A 42 6.03 11.75 3.36
C SER A 42 6.83 10.57 3.96
N LEU A 43 6.65 9.35 3.44
CA LEU A 43 7.50 8.21 3.81
C LEU A 43 8.96 8.46 3.44
N ILE A 44 9.24 9.00 2.25
CA ILE A 44 10.61 9.32 1.83
C ILE A 44 11.25 10.32 2.80
N GLN A 45 10.56 11.39 3.23
CA GLN A 45 11.11 12.32 4.23
C GLN A 45 11.32 11.68 5.60
N THR A 46 10.48 10.71 5.96
CA THR A 46 10.66 9.94 7.18
C THR A 46 11.92 9.06 7.15
N VAL A 47 12.28 8.58 5.96
CA VAL A 47 13.48 7.75 5.73
C VAL A 47 14.74 8.59 5.55
N PHE A 48 14.63 9.71 4.83
CA PHE A 48 15.72 10.61 4.52
C PHE A 48 15.46 11.94 5.22
N VAL A 49 15.80 12.02 6.52
CA VAL A 49 15.46 13.16 7.40
C VAL A 49 16.02 14.48 6.86
N ASP A 50 17.18 14.45 6.21
CA ASP A 50 17.81 15.63 5.62
C ASP A 50 17.22 16.00 4.25
N PHE A 51 16.33 15.19 3.69
CA PHE A 51 15.72 15.42 2.39
C PHE A 51 14.56 16.42 2.49
N ARG A 52 14.80 17.63 1.99
CA ARG A 52 13.78 18.65 1.81
C ARG A 52 13.41 18.81 0.33
N PHE A 53 12.12 18.96 0.08
CA PHE A 53 11.63 19.35 -1.23
C PHE A 53 11.77 20.87 -1.42
N VAL A 54 11.70 21.32 -2.66
CA VAL A 54 11.54 22.75 -2.97
C VAL A 54 10.28 23.30 -2.30
N ASP A 55 10.29 24.58 -1.90
CA ASP A 55 9.27 25.18 -1.02
C ASP A 55 7.82 24.91 -1.44
N LEU A 56 7.54 24.96 -2.76
CA LEU A 56 6.21 24.67 -3.29
C LEU A 56 5.75 23.24 -2.99
N LEU A 57 6.62 22.26 -3.21
CA LEU A 57 6.32 20.85 -2.96
C LEU A 57 6.31 20.56 -1.47
N GLN A 58 7.21 21.18 -0.70
CA GLN A 58 7.23 21.06 0.75
C GLN A 58 5.92 21.56 1.36
N TRP A 59 5.39 22.70 0.89
CA TRP A 59 4.09 23.21 1.33
C TRP A 59 2.93 22.22 1.11
N ILE A 60 2.92 21.52 -0.03
CA ILE A 60 1.93 20.48 -0.32
C ILE A 60 2.06 19.32 0.68
N ILE A 61 3.28 18.87 0.95
CA ILE A 61 3.53 17.74 1.86
C ILE A 61 3.24 18.12 3.31
N ASP A 62 3.56 19.35 3.72
CA ASP A 62 3.26 19.86 5.07
C ASP A 62 1.75 19.96 5.29
N GLY A 63 1.01 20.52 4.32
CA GLY A 63 -0.45 20.58 4.37
C GLY A 63 -1.09 19.18 4.38
N TYR A 64 -0.53 18.24 3.61
CA TYR A 64 -0.95 16.84 3.64
C TYR A 64 -0.69 16.18 5.00
N SER A 65 0.47 16.41 5.59
CA SER A 65 0.84 15.88 6.91
C SER A 65 -0.07 16.43 8.01
N GLN A 66 -0.40 17.73 7.96
CA GLN A 66 -1.36 18.34 8.88
C GLN A 66 -2.77 17.71 8.78
N LEU A 67 -3.22 17.39 7.56
CA LEU A 67 -4.46 16.66 7.35
C LEU A 67 -4.40 15.26 7.99
N LEU A 68 -3.30 14.53 7.76
CA LEU A 68 -3.11 13.20 8.34
C LEU A 68 -3.06 13.24 9.87
N ASP A 69 -2.38 14.21 10.46
CA ASP A 69 -2.35 14.40 11.92
C ASP A 69 -3.74 14.69 12.49
N THR A 70 -4.54 15.47 11.77
CA THR A 70 -5.93 15.72 12.16
C THR A 70 -6.75 14.43 12.15
N LEU A 71 -6.61 13.59 11.11
CA LEU A 71 -7.27 12.29 11.06
C LEU A 71 -6.73 11.32 12.12
N ALA A 72 -5.42 11.33 12.36
CA ALA A 72 -4.76 10.50 13.35
C ALA A 72 -5.21 10.86 14.76
N SER A 73 -5.51 12.12 15.05
CA SER A 73 -6.00 12.55 16.37
C SER A 73 -7.28 11.82 16.83
N VAL A 74 -8.05 11.27 15.88
CA VAL A 74 -9.25 10.47 16.17
C VAL A 74 -8.90 9.01 16.48
N LEU A 75 -7.92 8.44 15.76
CA LEU A 75 -7.57 7.01 15.84
C LEU A 75 -6.47 6.72 16.87
N GLU A 76 -5.55 7.65 17.07
CA GLU A 76 -4.40 7.52 17.95
C GLU A 76 -4.79 7.29 19.43
N PRO A 77 -5.83 7.94 19.99
CA PRO A 77 -6.29 7.63 21.35
C PRO A 77 -6.68 6.16 21.54
N ILE A 78 -7.26 5.54 20.51
CA ILE A 78 -7.64 4.12 20.53
C ILE A 78 -6.38 3.25 20.54
N ALA A 79 -5.40 3.56 19.68
CA ALA A 79 -4.12 2.86 19.64
C ALA A 79 -3.37 2.96 20.98
N ILE A 80 -3.30 4.16 21.56
CA ILE A 80 -2.65 4.41 22.85
C ILE A 80 -3.35 3.61 23.96
N ALA A 81 -4.68 3.57 23.98
CA ALA A 81 -5.43 2.79 24.95
C ALA A 81 -5.11 1.29 24.85
N LEU A 82 -5.05 0.75 23.63
CA LEU A 82 -4.69 -0.65 23.39
C LEU A 82 -3.26 -0.96 23.81
N PHE A 83 -2.29 -0.10 23.48
CA PHE A 83 -0.90 -0.29 23.87
C PHE A 83 -0.68 -0.17 25.38
N ARG A 84 -1.44 0.71 26.06
CA ARG A 84 -1.42 0.78 27.52
C ARG A 84 -1.90 -0.53 28.15
N GLN A 85 -2.92 -1.16 27.59
CA GLN A 85 -3.37 -2.48 28.05
C GLN A 85 -2.29 -3.54 27.81
N MET A 86 -1.67 -3.56 26.62
CA MET A 86 -0.55 -4.47 26.34
C MET A 86 0.63 -4.27 27.29
N LYS A 87 0.97 -3.02 27.64
CA LYS A 87 1.99 -2.70 28.65
C LYS A 87 1.63 -3.29 30.01
N SER A 88 0.36 -3.17 30.43
CA SER A 88 -0.07 -3.72 31.71
C SER A 88 -0.05 -5.26 31.75
N LEU A 89 -0.35 -5.92 30.62
CA LEU A 89 -0.42 -7.38 30.54
C LEU A 89 0.95 -8.03 30.32
N PHE A 90 1.81 -7.42 29.53
CA PHE A 90 3.07 -8.03 29.06
C PHE A 90 4.32 -7.25 29.45
N GLY A 91 4.19 -6.08 30.06
CA GLY A 91 5.32 -5.23 30.47
C GLY A 91 6.02 -4.50 29.32
N PHE A 92 5.47 -4.50 28.11
CA PHE A 92 6.10 -3.85 26.96
C PHE A 92 5.92 -2.33 26.96
N ASP A 93 7.02 -1.59 26.81
CA ASP A 93 6.97 -0.14 26.64
C ASP A 93 6.87 0.22 25.15
N LEU A 94 5.64 0.23 24.64
CA LEU A 94 5.34 0.50 23.24
C LEU A 94 5.06 1.98 23.03
N SER A 95 5.75 2.60 22.08
CA SER A 95 5.48 3.98 21.64
C SER A 95 5.14 3.96 20.16
N LEU A 96 3.98 4.51 19.80
CA LEU A 96 3.54 4.58 18.40
C LEU A 96 4.27 5.73 17.71
N ARG A 97 5.06 5.43 16.67
CA ARG A 97 5.83 6.44 15.93
C ARG A 97 5.13 6.89 14.65
N PRO A 98 5.30 8.14 14.19
CA PRO A 98 4.49 8.73 13.12
C PRO A 98 4.44 7.96 11.79
N HIS A 99 5.43 7.13 11.47
CA HIS A 99 5.50 6.41 10.19
C HIS A 99 4.36 5.42 9.96
N TRP A 100 3.58 5.06 10.99
CA TRP A 100 2.38 4.23 10.81
C TRP A 100 1.32 4.90 9.93
N GLN A 101 1.20 6.23 10.00
CA GLN A 101 0.15 6.96 9.29
C GLN A 101 0.30 6.83 7.77
N PRO A 102 1.43 7.22 7.16
CA PRO A 102 1.56 7.10 5.71
C PRO A 102 1.68 5.63 5.24
N LEU A 103 2.14 4.70 6.10
CA LEU A 103 2.04 3.26 5.81
C LEU A 103 0.58 2.82 5.65
N PHE A 104 -0.29 3.23 6.57
CA PHE A 104 -1.72 2.93 6.49
C PHE A 104 -2.33 3.47 5.20
N ILE A 105 -1.96 4.70 4.81
CA ILE A 105 -2.46 5.29 3.56
C ILE A 105 -1.95 4.53 2.33
N VAL A 106 -0.68 4.13 2.28
CA VAL A 106 -0.16 3.31 1.16
C VAL A 106 -0.94 2.00 1.04
N LEU A 107 -1.24 1.34 2.16
CA LEU A 107 -2.10 0.15 2.15
C LEU A 107 -3.53 0.48 1.71
N SER A 108 -4.06 1.65 2.05
CA SER A 108 -5.39 2.08 1.63
C SER A 108 -5.55 2.22 0.10
N ILE A 109 -4.46 2.44 -0.64
CA ILE A 109 -4.46 2.42 -2.12
C ILE A 109 -4.84 1.02 -2.60
N PHE A 110 -4.20 0.00 -2.01
CA PHE A 110 -4.50 -1.40 -2.30
C PHE A 110 -5.94 -1.75 -1.94
N ILE A 111 -6.41 -1.31 -0.77
CA ILE A 111 -7.77 -1.58 -0.30
C ILE A 111 -8.77 -0.95 -1.26
N SER A 112 -8.60 0.34 -1.58
CA SER A 112 -9.45 1.07 -2.51
C SER A 112 -9.47 0.43 -3.89
N ALA A 113 -8.32 -0.03 -4.38
CA ALA A 113 -8.21 -0.73 -5.65
C ALA A 113 -9.02 -2.03 -5.68
N ASN A 114 -8.94 -2.86 -4.62
CA ASN A 114 -9.71 -4.10 -4.52
C ASN A 114 -11.20 -3.84 -4.33
N THR A 115 -11.56 -2.98 -3.38
CA THR A 115 -12.94 -2.57 -3.10
C THR A 115 -13.63 -2.04 -4.36
N ARG A 116 -12.95 -1.19 -5.14
CA ARG A 116 -13.48 -0.70 -6.41
C ARG A 116 -13.66 -1.81 -7.44
N SER A 117 -12.74 -2.77 -7.49
CA SER A 117 -12.85 -3.94 -8.37
C SER A 117 -14.10 -4.75 -8.03
N LEU A 118 -14.26 -5.16 -6.77
CA LEU A 118 -15.41 -5.91 -6.30
C LEU A 118 -16.73 -5.17 -6.54
N TRP A 119 -16.74 -3.84 -6.35
CA TRP A 119 -17.91 -3.02 -6.61
C TRP A 119 -18.31 -3.02 -8.09
N ASN A 120 -17.32 -2.93 -9.00
CA ASN A 120 -17.55 -2.96 -10.44
C ASN A 120 -18.03 -4.32 -10.93
N ASP A 121 -17.54 -5.39 -10.31
CA ASP A 121 -17.94 -6.76 -10.62
C ASP A 121 -19.35 -7.11 -10.07
N GLY A 122 -20.03 -6.14 -9.44
CA GLY A 122 -21.42 -6.27 -8.97
C GLY A 122 -21.57 -6.70 -7.51
N TYR A 123 -20.48 -7.00 -6.79
CA TYR A 123 -20.51 -7.53 -5.42
C TYR A 123 -20.57 -6.43 -4.35
N ARG A 124 -21.56 -5.53 -4.45
CA ARG A 124 -21.64 -4.33 -3.60
C ARG A 124 -21.75 -4.65 -2.11
N GLU A 125 -22.54 -5.64 -1.73
CA GLU A 125 -22.76 -6.00 -0.32
C GLU A 125 -21.48 -6.55 0.32
N THR A 126 -20.81 -7.44 -0.39
CA THR A 126 -19.52 -8.00 0.01
C THR A 126 -18.41 -6.95 0.06
N THR A 127 -18.49 -5.93 -0.80
CA THR A 127 -17.48 -4.87 -0.89
C THR A 127 -17.35 -4.10 0.43
N PHE A 128 -18.46 -3.85 1.15
CA PHE A 128 -18.40 -3.16 2.45
C PHE A 128 -17.72 -4.01 3.52
N LEU A 129 -18.10 -5.29 3.62
CA LEU A 129 -17.48 -6.23 4.55
C LEU A 129 -15.99 -6.36 4.26
N PHE A 130 -15.65 -6.46 2.98
CA PHE A 130 -14.28 -6.53 2.51
C PHE A 130 -13.47 -5.30 2.90
N ALA A 131 -13.96 -4.10 2.55
CA ALA A 131 -13.30 -2.85 2.89
C ALA A 131 -13.09 -2.71 4.41
N PHE A 132 -14.11 -3.07 5.20
CA PHE A 132 -14.06 -2.98 6.66
C PHE A 132 -12.92 -3.83 7.27
N PHE A 133 -12.88 -5.13 6.95
CA PHE A 133 -11.84 -6.01 7.49
C PHE A 133 -10.44 -5.67 6.97
N MET A 134 -10.34 -5.24 5.71
CA MET A 134 -9.08 -4.81 5.13
C MET A 134 -8.55 -3.53 5.79
N VAL A 135 -9.42 -2.57 6.09
CA VAL A 135 -9.05 -1.34 6.81
C VAL A 135 -8.57 -1.68 8.21
N ILE A 136 -9.28 -2.54 8.95
CA ILE A 136 -8.85 -2.99 10.28
C ILE A 136 -7.47 -3.66 10.19
N ALA A 137 -7.29 -4.58 9.24
CA ALA A 137 -6.05 -5.32 9.11
C ALA A 137 -4.87 -4.42 8.71
N ALA A 138 -5.08 -3.48 7.79
CA ALA A 138 -4.08 -2.49 7.41
C ALA A 138 -3.73 -1.55 8.56
N LEU A 139 -4.73 -1.15 9.37
CA LEU A 139 -4.51 -0.31 10.54
C LEU A 139 -3.67 -1.05 11.59
N LEU A 140 -4.04 -2.28 11.93
CA LEU A 140 -3.29 -3.13 12.86
C LEU A 140 -1.86 -3.38 12.38
N GLY A 141 -1.68 -3.69 11.09
CA GLY A 141 -0.38 -3.88 10.49
C GLY A 141 0.49 -2.62 10.55
N SER A 142 -0.09 -1.47 10.23
CA SER A 142 0.60 -0.19 10.28
C SER A 142 0.96 0.20 11.71
N TRP A 143 0.08 -0.07 12.68
CA TRP A 143 0.36 0.15 14.10
C TRP A 143 1.50 -0.73 14.62
N ILE A 144 1.51 -2.03 14.27
CA ILE A 144 2.63 -2.92 14.64
C ILE A 144 3.94 -2.41 14.06
N ALA A 145 3.94 -2.00 12.78
CA ALA A 145 5.11 -1.38 12.16
C ALA A 145 5.47 -0.06 12.86
N GLY A 146 4.49 0.76 13.22
CA GLY A 146 4.62 2.05 13.92
C GLY A 146 5.27 1.96 15.29
N VAL A 147 5.04 0.86 16.00
CA VAL A 147 5.63 0.62 17.32
C VAL A 147 7.11 0.23 17.23
N ILE A 148 7.55 -0.27 16.08
CA ILE A 148 8.93 -0.67 15.87
C ILE A 148 9.79 0.57 15.59
N PRO A 149 10.87 0.80 16.37
CA PRO A 149 11.80 1.87 16.10
C PRO A 149 12.43 1.78 14.71
N SER A 150 12.55 2.90 14.00
CA SER A 150 13.23 2.94 12.70
C SER A 150 14.69 2.46 12.83
N ASN A 151 15.38 2.83 13.90
CA ASN A 151 16.74 2.37 14.21
C ASN A 151 16.80 1.00 14.91
N ALA A 152 15.73 0.19 14.86
CA ALA A 152 15.74 -1.12 15.50
C ALA A 152 16.68 -2.11 14.78
N VAL A 153 17.02 -3.19 15.48
CA VAL A 153 17.81 -4.30 14.96
C VAL A 153 17.15 -4.98 13.74
N TRP A 154 17.94 -5.65 12.92
CA TRP A 154 17.54 -6.20 11.62
C TRP A 154 16.24 -7.01 11.63
N TRP A 155 15.99 -7.83 12.65
CA TRP A 155 14.80 -8.68 12.70
C TRP A 155 13.53 -7.88 13.01
N MET A 156 13.67 -6.80 13.78
CA MET A 156 12.56 -5.87 14.03
C MET A 156 12.23 -5.09 12.75
N GLN A 157 13.25 -4.67 11.97
CA GLN A 157 13.01 -4.10 10.64
C GLN A 157 12.30 -5.08 9.71
N GLY A 158 12.71 -6.35 9.73
CA GLY A 158 12.02 -7.45 9.07
C GLY A 158 10.54 -7.51 9.46
N LEU A 159 10.25 -7.48 10.76
CA LEU A 159 8.88 -7.51 11.28
C LEU A 159 8.07 -6.27 10.89
N ALA A 160 8.67 -5.09 10.88
CA ALA A 160 8.02 -3.85 10.47
C ALA A 160 7.57 -3.87 9.00
N ALA A 161 8.33 -4.54 8.12
CA ALA A 161 7.94 -4.76 6.73
C ALA A 161 6.91 -5.89 6.56
N ALA A 162 7.06 -6.97 7.33
CA ALA A 162 6.24 -8.17 7.22
C ALA A 162 4.84 -7.99 7.81
N ALA A 163 4.70 -7.28 8.92
CA ALA A 163 3.41 -7.17 9.63
C ALA A 163 2.32 -6.52 8.77
N PRO A 164 2.54 -5.37 8.09
CA PRO A 164 1.48 -4.75 7.30
C PRO A 164 1.10 -5.55 6.06
N THR A 165 2.08 -6.18 5.41
CA THR A 165 1.83 -7.08 4.28
C THR A 165 1.05 -8.31 4.72
N PHE A 166 1.55 -9.05 5.71
CA PHE A 166 0.91 -10.26 6.21
C PHE A 166 -0.53 -9.98 6.68
N LEU A 167 -0.72 -8.97 7.53
CA LEU A 167 -2.04 -8.66 8.06
C LEU A 167 -3.02 -8.24 6.98
N LEU A 168 -2.60 -7.47 5.98
CA LEU A 168 -3.48 -7.13 4.85
C LEU A 168 -4.08 -8.38 4.18
N PHE A 169 -3.27 -9.42 3.95
CA PHE A 169 -3.76 -10.68 3.37
C PHE A 169 -4.59 -11.51 4.34
N VAL A 170 -4.30 -11.46 5.64
CA VAL A 170 -5.17 -12.04 6.66
C VAL A 170 -6.54 -11.34 6.66
N GLY A 171 -6.57 -10.01 6.60
CA GLY A 171 -7.81 -9.24 6.46
C GLY A 171 -8.59 -9.64 5.21
N MET A 172 -7.89 -9.84 4.10
CA MET A 172 -8.48 -10.31 2.85
C MET A 172 -9.06 -11.72 2.98
N TRP A 173 -8.33 -12.63 3.63
CA TRP A 173 -8.76 -13.99 3.91
C TRP A 173 -10.01 -14.02 4.81
N VAL A 174 -10.02 -13.23 5.89
CA VAL A 174 -11.17 -13.09 6.79
C VAL A 174 -12.37 -12.51 6.03
N ALA A 175 -12.16 -11.44 5.26
CA ALA A 175 -13.20 -10.80 4.45
C ALA A 175 -13.86 -11.77 3.48
N TYR A 176 -13.07 -12.49 2.66
CA TYR A 176 -13.61 -13.48 1.73
C TYR A 176 -14.23 -14.66 2.45
N GLY A 177 -13.63 -15.12 3.55
CA GLY A 177 -14.16 -16.23 4.36
C GLY A 177 -15.55 -15.90 4.90
N LEU A 178 -15.70 -14.77 5.57
CA LEU A 178 -16.98 -14.30 6.09
C LEU A 178 -17.98 -14.01 4.98
N ALA A 179 -17.54 -13.34 3.91
CA ALA A 179 -18.41 -13.10 2.77
C ALA A 179 -18.92 -14.40 2.15
N SER A 180 -18.13 -15.47 2.13
CA SER A 180 -18.54 -16.78 1.61
C SER A 180 -19.54 -17.53 2.50
N LEU A 181 -19.57 -17.17 3.79
CA LEU A 181 -20.57 -17.70 4.73
C LEU A 181 -21.89 -16.92 4.66
N ILE A 182 -21.82 -15.63 4.35
CA ILE A 182 -22.98 -14.72 4.36
C ILE A 182 -23.64 -14.63 2.98
N PHE A 183 -22.83 -14.60 1.92
CA PHE A 183 -23.28 -14.35 0.55
C PHE A 183 -22.96 -15.54 -0.38
N THR A 184 -23.86 -15.80 -1.32
CA THR A 184 -23.66 -16.81 -2.35
C THR A 184 -22.69 -16.29 -3.42
N PHE A 185 -21.41 -16.64 -3.30
CA PHE A 185 -20.43 -16.32 -4.35
C PHE A 185 -20.61 -17.21 -5.59
N PRO A 186 -20.53 -16.64 -6.81
CA PRO A 186 -20.34 -17.40 -8.03
C PRO A 186 -19.08 -18.27 -7.94
N GLU A 187 -19.12 -19.47 -8.51
CA GLU A 187 -18.05 -20.47 -8.40
C GLU A 187 -16.67 -19.94 -8.82
N GLY A 188 -16.61 -18.99 -9.76
CA GLY A 188 -15.37 -18.37 -10.23
C GLY A 188 -14.62 -17.53 -9.18
N TYR A 189 -15.29 -17.04 -8.14
CA TYR A 189 -14.68 -16.23 -7.08
C TYR A 189 -14.30 -17.04 -5.84
N ARG A 190 -14.60 -18.34 -5.81
CA ARG A 190 -14.10 -19.28 -4.80
C ARG A 190 -12.64 -19.62 -5.08
N LYS A 191 -11.76 -18.61 -5.15
CA LYS A 191 -10.32 -18.87 -5.00
C LYS A 191 -10.15 -19.57 -3.65
N PRO A 192 -9.36 -20.65 -3.57
CA PRO A 192 -9.23 -21.39 -2.32
C PRO A 192 -8.74 -20.42 -1.25
N LEU A 193 -9.51 -20.22 -0.19
CA LEU A 193 -9.20 -19.27 0.90
C LEU A 193 -7.75 -19.45 1.40
N ALA A 194 -7.29 -20.70 1.46
CA ALA A 194 -5.91 -21.05 1.80
C ALA A 194 -4.85 -20.35 0.92
N SER A 195 -5.15 -20.08 -0.36
CA SER A 195 -4.23 -19.39 -1.27
C SER A 195 -3.97 -17.93 -0.87
N TYR A 196 -4.95 -17.23 -0.27
CA TYR A 196 -4.74 -15.86 0.20
C TYR A 196 -3.85 -15.82 1.43
N LEU A 197 -4.08 -16.73 2.38
CA LEU A 197 -3.21 -16.87 3.54
C LEU A 197 -1.79 -17.25 3.13
N LEU A 198 -1.64 -18.21 2.20
CA LEU A 198 -0.34 -18.61 1.67
C LEU A 198 0.38 -17.44 0.98
N ARG A 199 -0.31 -16.68 0.12
CA ARG A 199 0.23 -15.48 -0.51
C ARG A 199 0.67 -14.45 0.54
N GLY A 200 -0.15 -14.24 1.56
CA GLY A 200 0.17 -13.37 2.70
C GLY A 200 1.43 -13.81 3.45
N CYS A 201 1.57 -15.10 3.75
CA CYS A 201 2.76 -15.67 4.37
C CYS A 201 3.99 -15.50 3.47
N MET A 202 3.89 -15.83 2.18
CA MET A 202 5.01 -15.73 1.25
C MET A 202 5.47 -14.28 1.08
N LEU A 203 4.55 -13.33 0.94
CA LEU A 203 4.87 -11.91 0.85
C LEU A 203 5.44 -11.37 2.16
N GLY A 204 4.85 -11.75 3.30
CA GLY A 204 5.36 -11.39 4.62
C GLY A 204 6.78 -11.91 4.87
N ILE A 205 7.05 -13.17 4.55
CA ILE A 205 8.39 -13.78 4.65
C ILE A 205 9.37 -13.08 3.71
N SER A 206 8.97 -12.80 2.46
CA SER A 206 9.82 -12.13 1.49
C SER A 206 10.15 -10.69 1.93
N ALA A 207 9.15 -9.96 2.43
CA ALA A 207 9.34 -8.61 2.99
C ALA A 207 10.23 -8.65 4.23
N PHE A 208 10.06 -9.65 5.11
CA PHE A 208 10.92 -9.85 6.27
C PHE A 208 12.38 -10.04 5.86
N ILE A 209 12.65 -11.00 4.96
CA ILE A 209 14.00 -11.35 4.51
C ILE A 209 14.64 -10.14 3.83
N LEU A 210 13.92 -9.47 2.92
CA LEU A 210 14.48 -8.34 2.18
C LEU A 210 14.79 -7.17 3.13
N ALA A 211 13.91 -6.85 4.09
CA ALA A 211 14.14 -5.77 5.05
C ALA A 211 15.28 -6.10 6.02
N ALA A 212 15.40 -7.37 6.43
CA ALA A 212 16.53 -7.87 7.19
C ALA A 212 17.84 -7.71 6.41
N VAL A 213 17.89 -8.11 5.14
CA VAL A 213 19.10 -8.00 4.30
C VAL A 213 19.48 -6.53 4.09
N ILE A 214 18.54 -5.67 3.72
CA ILE A 214 18.81 -4.23 3.50
C ILE A 214 19.22 -3.52 4.79
N SER A 215 18.82 -4.02 5.96
CA SER A 215 19.27 -3.45 7.24
C SER A 215 20.79 -3.56 7.47
N PHE A 216 21.50 -4.43 6.73
CA PHE A 216 22.95 -4.51 6.78
C PHE A 216 23.65 -3.52 5.84
N VAL A 217 22.92 -2.88 4.92
CA VAL A 217 23.46 -1.92 3.96
C VAL A 217 23.40 -0.52 4.56
N ARG A 218 24.56 0.11 4.77
CA ARG A 218 24.66 1.54 5.13
C ARG A 218 24.53 2.38 3.85
N PRO A 219 23.81 3.52 3.85
CA PRO A 219 23.19 4.22 4.99
C PRO A 219 21.73 3.83 5.30
N THR A 220 21.14 2.87 4.57
CA THR A 220 19.71 2.53 4.66
C THR A 220 19.31 1.69 5.88
N ASN A 221 20.24 1.39 6.77
CA ASN A 221 20.04 0.45 7.87
C ASN A 221 18.98 0.91 8.89
N THR A 222 18.77 2.21 9.05
CA THR A 222 17.80 2.78 10.00
C THR A 222 16.37 2.86 9.46
N HIS A 223 16.11 2.41 8.23
CA HIS A 223 14.78 2.51 7.62
C HIS A 223 14.47 1.39 6.63
N SER A 224 15.21 0.27 6.69
CA SER A 224 15.11 -0.79 5.70
C SER A 224 13.71 -1.41 5.62
N GLY A 225 12.98 -1.49 6.76
CA GLY A 225 11.62 -2.02 6.78
C GLY A 225 10.65 -1.18 5.94
N VAL A 226 10.72 0.14 6.06
CA VAL A 226 9.87 1.08 5.31
C VAL A 226 10.21 1.04 3.81
N LEU A 227 11.50 1.02 3.47
CA LEU A 227 11.97 0.97 2.08
C LEU A 227 11.54 -0.32 1.37
N VAL A 228 11.58 -1.45 2.07
CA VAL A 228 11.17 -2.75 1.53
C VAL A 228 9.67 -2.84 1.34
N LEU A 229 8.89 -2.32 2.28
CA LEU A 229 7.44 -2.27 2.10
C LEU A 229 7.07 -1.38 0.91
N PHE A 230 7.72 -0.22 0.79
CA PHE A 230 7.54 0.70 -0.33
C PHE A 230 7.87 0.04 -1.68
N SER A 231 9.09 -0.48 -1.84
CA SER A 231 9.53 -1.12 -3.09
C SER A 231 8.76 -2.42 -3.38
N GLY A 232 8.44 -3.19 -2.34
CA GLY A 232 7.65 -4.41 -2.45
C GLY A 232 6.24 -4.17 -2.98
N MET A 233 5.56 -3.11 -2.53
CA MET A 233 4.23 -2.74 -3.03
C MET A 233 4.27 -2.31 -4.49
N PHE A 234 5.29 -1.55 -4.91
CA PHE A 234 5.49 -1.20 -6.31
C PHE A 234 5.70 -2.44 -7.18
N LEU A 235 6.63 -3.31 -6.79
CA LEU A 235 6.93 -4.55 -7.52
C LEU A 235 5.73 -5.49 -7.57
N TYR A 236 4.97 -5.57 -6.48
CA TYR A 236 3.74 -6.34 -6.43
C TYR A 236 2.72 -5.79 -7.42
N GLY A 237 2.48 -4.47 -7.43
CA GLY A 237 1.62 -3.84 -8.43
C GLY A 237 2.07 -4.13 -9.86
N ALA A 238 3.37 -3.99 -10.15
CA ALA A 238 3.94 -4.26 -11.47
C ALA A 238 3.79 -5.74 -11.88
N PHE A 239 3.97 -6.66 -10.94
CA PHE A 239 3.73 -8.09 -11.14
C PHE A 239 2.29 -8.35 -11.58
N TRP A 240 1.28 -7.72 -10.97
CA TRP A 240 -0.11 -7.90 -11.38
C TRP A 240 -0.44 -7.27 -12.73
N VAL A 241 0.21 -6.15 -13.08
CA VAL A 241 0.10 -5.61 -14.45
C VAL A 241 0.63 -6.64 -15.45
N PHE A 242 1.83 -7.17 -15.20
CA PHE A 242 2.46 -8.14 -16.08
C PHE A 242 1.66 -9.45 -16.18
N GLU A 243 1.28 -10.00 -15.03
CA GLU A 243 0.52 -11.25 -14.97
C GLU A 243 -0.85 -11.08 -15.62
N GLY A 244 -1.56 -9.98 -15.35
CA GLY A 244 -2.83 -9.69 -15.99
C GLY A 244 -2.72 -9.57 -17.50
N PHE A 245 -1.63 -8.99 -18.03
CA PHE A 245 -1.39 -8.99 -19.48
C PHE A 245 -1.09 -10.39 -20.02
N ARG A 246 -0.34 -11.20 -19.27
CA ARG A 246 0.01 -12.59 -19.62
C ARG A 246 -1.22 -13.51 -19.64
N THR A 247 -2.11 -13.37 -18.64
CA THR A 247 -3.33 -14.17 -18.47
C THR A 247 -4.53 -13.59 -19.21
N ARG A 248 -4.41 -12.37 -19.74
CA ARG A 248 -5.51 -11.58 -20.34
C ARG A 248 -6.63 -11.25 -19.34
N ASP A 249 -6.27 -11.10 -18.07
CA ASP A 249 -7.19 -10.77 -16.99
C ASP A 249 -7.22 -9.24 -16.75
N VAL A 250 -8.27 -8.58 -17.25
CA VAL A 250 -8.48 -7.12 -17.11
C VAL A 250 -8.54 -6.68 -15.64
N PRO A 251 -9.31 -7.35 -14.76
CA PRO A 251 -9.26 -7.07 -13.33
C PRO A 251 -7.84 -7.04 -12.76
N GLU A 252 -6.99 -8.01 -13.11
CA GLU A 252 -5.60 -8.08 -12.65
C GLU A 252 -4.74 -6.92 -13.16
N VAL A 253 -4.83 -6.59 -14.46
CA VAL A 253 -4.14 -5.42 -15.04
C VAL A 253 -4.58 -4.12 -14.36
N ARG A 254 -5.89 -3.93 -14.21
CA ARG A 254 -6.46 -2.74 -13.56
C ARG A 254 -5.95 -2.64 -12.13
N PHE A 255 -6.01 -3.73 -11.37
CA PHE A 255 -5.51 -3.76 -10.00
C PHE A 255 -4.03 -3.38 -9.93
N GLY A 256 -3.18 -3.96 -10.79
CA GLY A 256 -1.77 -3.64 -10.85
C GLY A 256 -1.51 -2.17 -11.20
N LEU A 257 -2.19 -1.63 -12.22
CA LEU A 257 -2.06 -0.24 -12.64
C LEU A 257 -2.49 0.74 -11.53
N ARG A 258 -3.51 0.37 -10.75
CA ARG A 258 -3.97 1.16 -9.61
C ARG A 258 -2.90 1.30 -8.53
N VAL A 259 -2.22 0.19 -8.21
CA VAL A 259 -1.13 0.18 -7.24
C VAL A 259 0.06 0.96 -7.80
N VAL A 260 0.51 0.64 -9.01
CA VAL A 260 1.68 1.25 -9.66
C VAL A 260 1.52 2.76 -9.91
N GLY A 261 0.31 3.22 -10.27
CA GLY A 261 0.05 4.62 -10.59
C GLY A 261 0.44 5.58 -9.47
N GLY A 262 0.28 5.20 -8.20
CA GLY A 262 0.65 6.04 -7.05
C GLY A 262 2.15 6.26 -6.97
N PHE A 263 2.91 5.20 -7.21
CA PHE A 263 4.37 5.25 -7.26
C PHE A 263 4.87 6.03 -8.46
N LEU A 264 4.27 5.83 -9.64
CA LEU A 264 4.65 6.59 -10.84
C LEU A 264 4.47 8.09 -10.63
N PHE A 265 3.40 8.51 -9.98
CA PHE A 265 3.24 9.92 -9.64
C PHE A 265 4.25 10.42 -8.63
N ALA A 266 4.53 9.66 -7.58
CA ALA A 266 5.60 10.03 -6.64
C ALA A 266 6.95 10.21 -7.37
N ILE A 267 7.27 9.35 -8.34
CA ILE A 267 8.45 9.48 -9.19
C ILE A 267 8.42 10.77 -10.00
N VAL A 268 7.27 11.12 -10.62
CA VAL A 268 7.11 12.39 -11.34
C VAL A 268 7.33 13.58 -10.41
N PHE A 269 6.77 13.56 -9.20
CA PHE A 269 6.97 14.61 -8.20
C PHE A 269 8.44 14.74 -7.79
N LEU A 270 9.15 13.62 -7.59
CA LEU A 270 10.59 13.63 -7.30
C LEU A 270 11.39 14.21 -8.49
N GLY A 271 11.01 13.88 -9.72
CA GLY A 271 11.62 14.46 -10.93
C GLY A 271 11.39 15.96 -11.04
N LEU A 272 10.18 16.43 -10.77
CA LEU A 272 9.85 17.87 -10.71
C LEU A 272 10.64 18.57 -9.62
N ASN A 273 10.76 17.96 -8.43
CA ASN A 273 11.57 18.48 -7.35
C ASN A 273 13.02 18.68 -7.77
N LEU A 274 13.60 17.67 -8.43
CA LEU A 274 14.98 17.71 -8.92
C LEU A 274 15.18 18.83 -9.96
N ILE A 275 14.28 18.93 -10.94
CA ILE A 275 14.32 19.99 -11.97
C ILE A 275 14.25 21.37 -11.31
N LEU A 276 13.30 21.56 -10.39
CA LEU A 276 13.10 22.84 -9.72
C LEU A 276 14.32 23.21 -8.88
N SER A 277 14.85 22.29 -8.07
CA SER A 277 16.06 22.47 -7.25
C SER A 277 17.26 22.91 -8.09
N ILE A 278 17.48 22.27 -9.24
CA ILE A 278 18.55 22.65 -10.18
C ILE A 278 18.31 24.05 -10.75
N THR A 279 17.07 24.38 -11.14
CA THR A 279 16.75 25.67 -11.77
C THR A 279 16.76 26.85 -10.80
N THR A 280 16.45 26.64 -9.52
CA THR A 280 16.41 27.70 -8.51
C THR A 280 17.73 27.84 -7.74
N GLY A 281 18.69 26.95 -7.93
CA GLY A 281 19.97 26.95 -7.21
C GLY A 281 19.86 26.52 -5.75
N ASN A 282 18.74 25.90 -5.36
CA ASN A 282 18.56 25.29 -4.05
C ASN A 282 19.11 23.85 -4.10
N SER A 283 20.43 23.70 -3.93
CA SER A 283 21.10 22.39 -3.76
C SER A 283 21.29 22.05 -2.30
#